data_AF-E5Y6D9-F1
#
_entry.id   AF-E5Y6D9-F1
#
_cell.length_a   1.000
_cell.length_b   1.000
_cell.length_c   1.000
_cell.angle_alpha   90.00
_cell.angle_beta   90.00
_cell.angle_gamma   90.00
#
_symmetry.space_group_name_H-M   'P 1'
#
loop_
_entity.id
_entity.type
_entity.pdbx_description
1 polymer ?
#
loop_
_entity_poly.entity_id
_entity_poly.type
_entity_poly.pdbx_seq_one_letter_code
_entity_poly.pdbx_strand_id
1 'polypeptide(L)'
;MSDTCTFAEFLDHCTGRKVMPPPAQAKKRPSCPPESEEQKALFDWWQRTPYARHFVMYHIPNGGRRDKITGARLKAEGVVAGVPDIFLASPRQGFHGLYIEMKRQRGGTVQATQKELITALRQAGYRVEVCMGWWEAREAIENYLTGEIPKGASRRVEPAANQQSLADRRGCCAVQGR
;
A
#
# COMPACT_ATOMS: atom_id res chain seq x y z
N MET A 1 11.45 -49.06 73.67
CA MET A 1 12.13 -49.35 72.39
C MET A 1 11.01 -49.61 71.39
N SER A 2 10.80 -48.91 70.28
CA SER A 2 11.43 -47.72 69.69
C SER A 2 10.61 -47.50 68.41
N ASP A 3 9.50 -46.77 68.49
CA ASP A 3 8.76 -46.39 67.28
C ASP A 3 9.16 -44.98 66.91
N THR A 4 10.29 -44.92 66.21
CA THR A 4 10.77 -43.72 65.54
C THR A 4 9.80 -43.39 64.41
N CYS A 5 8.87 -42.48 64.67
CA CYS A 5 8.19 -41.71 63.63
C CYS A 5 9.29 -41.09 62.75
N THR A 6 9.38 -41.55 61.51
CA THR A 6 10.42 -41.12 60.58
C THR A 6 10.21 -39.65 60.23
N PHE A 7 11.30 -38.90 60.15
CA PHE A 7 11.34 -37.45 59.89
C PHE A 7 10.61 -37.00 58.60
N ALA A 8 10.21 -37.95 57.75
CA ALA A 8 9.44 -37.71 56.53
C ALA A 8 7.94 -37.42 56.79
N GLU A 9 7.37 -37.85 57.93
CA GLU A 9 5.94 -37.66 58.23
C GLU A 9 5.62 -36.32 58.94
N PHE A 10 6.65 -35.58 59.39
CA PHE A 10 6.49 -34.22 59.94
C PHE A 10 6.32 -33.14 58.85
N LEU A 11 6.58 -33.49 57.58
CA LEU A 11 6.71 -32.53 56.49
C LEU A 11 5.40 -32.10 55.81
N ASP A 12 4.24 -32.61 56.24
CA ASP A 12 2.96 -32.30 55.57
C ASP A 12 1.89 -31.63 56.45
N HIS A 13 2.17 -31.35 57.74
CA HIS A 13 1.15 -30.84 58.68
C HIS A 13 1.36 -29.41 59.24
N CYS A 14 2.36 -28.65 58.77
CA CYS A 14 2.70 -27.34 59.37
C CYS A 14 2.84 -26.15 58.41
N THR A 15 2.45 -26.21 57.13
CA THR A 15 2.34 -24.98 56.33
C THR A 15 1.07 -24.98 55.47
N GLY A 16 0.05 -24.23 55.92
CA GLY A 16 -1.13 -23.90 55.13
C GLY A 16 -0.82 -23.00 53.94
N ARG A 17 0.12 -23.37 53.07
CA ARG A 17 0.38 -22.69 51.81
C ARG A 17 -0.64 -23.17 50.79
N LYS A 18 -1.74 -22.41 50.66
CA LYS A 18 -2.53 -22.43 49.42
C LYS A 18 -1.58 -22.09 48.28
N VAL A 19 -1.31 -23.05 47.42
CA VAL A 19 -0.63 -22.80 46.14
C VAL A 19 -1.58 -21.91 45.34
N MET A 20 -1.25 -20.62 45.23
CA MET A 20 -1.95 -19.73 44.32
C MET A 20 -1.69 -20.21 42.88
N PRO A 21 -2.71 -20.34 42.03
CA PRO A 21 -2.47 -20.58 40.62
C PRO A 21 -1.65 -19.42 40.04
N PRO A 22 -0.75 -19.68 39.08
CA PRO A 22 0.01 -18.63 38.44
C PRO A 22 -0.95 -17.60 37.84
N PRO A 23 -0.61 -16.29 37.87
CA PRO A 23 -1.47 -15.27 37.30
C PRO A 23 -1.75 -15.60 35.83
N ALA A 24 -3.03 -15.59 35.46
CA ALA A 24 -3.46 -15.80 34.08
C ALA A 24 -2.74 -14.78 33.19
N GLN A 25 -1.99 -15.27 32.19
CA GLN A 25 -1.26 -14.40 31.28
C GLN A 25 -2.28 -13.53 30.53
N ALA A 26 -2.14 -12.20 30.64
CA ALA A 26 -2.96 -11.27 29.88
C ALA A 26 -2.76 -11.54 28.38
N LYS A 27 -3.84 -11.87 27.66
CA LYS A 27 -3.81 -12.08 26.21
C LYS A 27 -3.27 -10.81 25.55
N LYS A 28 -2.07 -10.89 24.93
CA LYS A 28 -1.51 -9.78 24.14
C LYS A 28 -2.56 -9.39 23.10
N ARG A 29 -2.94 -8.11 23.06
CA ARG A 29 -3.78 -7.57 21.99
C ARG A 29 -3.10 -7.90 20.67
N PRO A 30 -3.84 -8.41 19.66
CA PRO A 30 -3.24 -8.73 18.37
C PRO A 30 -2.54 -7.49 17.83
N SER A 31 -1.27 -7.64 17.44
CA SER A 31 -0.49 -6.57 16.84
C SER A 31 -1.14 -6.15 15.51
N CYS A 32 -1.20 -4.84 15.25
CA CYS A 32 -1.64 -4.34 13.95
C CYS A 32 -0.73 -4.93 12.86
N PRO A 33 -1.29 -5.56 11.80
CA PRO A 33 -0.49 -6.18 10.76
C PRO A 33 0.49 -5.18 10.12
N PRO A 34 1.73 -5.60 9.81
CA PRO A 34 2.64 -4.80 9.00
C PRO A 34 2.10 -4.59 7.59
N GLU A 35 2.56 -3.54 6.93
CA GLU A 35 2.17 -3.17 5.57
C GLU A 35 2.35 -4.31 4.56
N SER A 36 3.41 -5.12 4.71
CA SER A 36 3.63 -6.29 3.87
C SER A 36 2.56 -7.39 4.04
N GLU A 37 2.01 -7.56 5.25
CA GLU A 37 0.92 -8.52 5.48
C GLU A 37 -0.40 -8.00 4.89
N GLU A 38 -0.68 -6.70 5.02
CA GLU A 38 -1.82 -6.05 4.37
C GLU A 38 -1.74 -6.21 2.84
N GLN A 39 -0.59 -5.93 2.23
CA GLN A 39 -0.42 -6.09 0.78
C GLN A 39 -0.58 -7.55 0.33
N LYS A 40 -0.08 -8.53 1.10
CA LYS A 40 -0.29 -9.95 0.81
C LYS A 40 -1.78 -10.32 0.84
N ALA A 41 -2.51 -9.84 1.85
CA ALA A 41 -3.95 -10.06 1.95
C ALA A 41 -4.71 -9.46 0.75
N LEU A 42 -4.31 -8.28 0.29
CA LEU A 42 -4.89 -7.66 -0.91
C LEU A 42 -4.68 -8.51 -2.17
N PHE A 43 -3.46 -9.00 -2.41
CA PHE A 43 -3.18 -9.83 -3.58
C PHE A 43 -3.82 -11.23 -3.50
N ASP A 44 -3.93 -11.83 -2.31
CA ASP A 44 -4.69 -13.07 -2.11
C ASP A 44 -6.17 -12.88 -2.44
N TRP A 45 -6.78 -11.78 -1.97
CA TRP A 45 -8.13 -11.41 -2.36
C TRP A 45 -8.24 -11.22 -3.88
N TRP A 46 -7.36 -10.41 -4.48
CA TRP A 46 -7.38 -10.08 -5.90
C TRP A 46 -7.43 -11.34 -6.78
N GLN A 47 -6.53 -12.30 -6.52
CA GLN A 47 -6.42 -13.55 -7.27
C GLN A 47 -7.71 -14.39 -7.25
N ARG A 48 -8.55 -14.24 -6.22
CA ARG A 48 -9.83 -14.95 -6.07
C ARG A 48 -11.01 -14.21 -6.69
N THR A 49 -10.82 -12.95 -7.10
CA THR A 49 -11.90 -12.16 -7.71
C THR A 49 -12.12 -12.50 -9.18
N PRO A 50 -13.34 -12.29 -9.71
CA PRO A 50 -13.58 -12.29 -11.15
C PRO A 50 -12.81 -11.22 -11.93
N TYR A 51 -12.23 -10.21 -11.26
CA TYR A 51 -11.49 -9.13 -11.90
C TYR A 51 -10.10 -9.57 -12.38
N ALA A 52 -9.43 -10.46 -11.65
CA ALA A 52 -8.06 -10.86 -11.94
C ALA A 52 -7.88 -11.54 -13.30
N ARG A 53 -8.94 -12.13 -13.87
CA ARG A 53 -8.91 -12.72 -15.23
C ARG A 53 -9.06 -11.68 -16.35
N HIS A 54 -9.46 -10.46 -16.03
CA HIS A 54 -9.77 -9.41 -17.01
C HIS A 54 -8.84 -8.19 -16.90
N PHE A 55 -8.18 -8.02 -15.76
CA PHE A 55 -7.37 -6.85 -15.46
C PHE A 55 -5.99 -7.25 -14.97
N VAL A 56 -5.01 -6.38 -15.26
CA VAL A 56 -3.62 -6.57 -14.86
C VAL A 56 -3.32 -5.67 -13.68
N MET A 57 -2.99 -6.28 -12.53
CA MET A 57 -2.54 -5.58 -11.33
C MET A 57 -1.25 -6.23 -10.80
N TYR A 58 -0.26 -5.42 -10.46
CA TYR A 58 1.03 -5.90 -9.98
C TYR A 58 1.67 -4.96 -8.96
N HIS A 59 2.56 -5.53 -8.15
CA HIS A 59 3.38 -4.78 -7.21
C HIS A 59 4.61 -4.18 -7.92
N ILE A 60 4.94 -2.95 -7.56
CA ILE A 60 6.18 -2.26 -7.92
C ILE A 60 7.09 -2.26 -6.68
N PRO A 61 8.06 -3.19 -6.59
CA PRO A 61 8.89 -3.37 -5.40
C PRO A 61 10.01 -2.32 -5.30
N ASN A 62 9.70 -1.03 -5.49
CA ASN A 62 10.72 0.02 -5.41
C ASN A 62 11.08 0.35 -3.95
N GLY A 63 10.15 0.10 -3.01
CA GLY A 63 10.39 0.16 -1.57
C GLY A 63 11.24 -1.01 -1.05
N GLY A 64 11.72 -0.89 0.19
CA GLY A 64 12.41 -1.98 0.89
C GLY A 64 13.92 -1.79 1.09
N ARG A 65 14.42 -2.32 2.21
CA ARG A 65 15.84 -2.30 2.55
C ARG A 65 16.60 -3.25 1.64
N ARG A 66 17.70 -2.75 1.08
CA ARG A 66 18.65 -3.51 0.25
C ARG A 66 20.07 -3.16 0.68
N ASP A 67 21.03 -3.97 0.30
CA ASP A 67 22.43 -3.59 0.43
C ASP A 67 22.75 -2.42 -0.51
N LYS A 68 23.86 -1.72 -0.22
CA LYS A 68 24.24 -0.50 -0.92
C LYS A 68 24.52 -0.74 -2.40
N ILE A 69 25.10 -1.88 -2.75
CA ILE A 69 25.52 -2.20 -4.13
C ILE A 69 24.28 -2.48 -4.98
N THR A 70 23.41 -3.35 -4.50
CA THR A 70 22.13 -3.65 -5.16
C THR A 70 21.27 -2.39 -5.29
N GLY A 71 21.20 -1.57 -4.25
CA GLY A 71 20.46 -0.31 -4.28
C GLY A 71 20.99 0.68 -5.32
N ALA A 72 22.31 0.81 -5.46
CA ALA A 72 22.92 1.68 -6.47
C ALA A 72 22.66 1.16 -7.89
N ARG A 73 22.81 -0.14 -8.11
CA ARG A 73 22.53 -0.78 -9.40
C ARG A 73 21.08 -0.59 -9.82
N LEU A 74 20.12 -0.87 -8.94
CA LEU A 74 18.69 -0.72 -9.25
C LEU A 74 18.31 0.72 -9.58
N LYS A 75 18.92 1.71 -8.89
CA LYS A 75 18.73 3.12 -9.23
C LYS A 75 19.27 3.44 -10.64
N ALA A 76 20.41 2.89 -11.01
CA ALA A 76 20.96 3.03 -12.37
C ALA A 76 20.09 2.34 -13.43
N GLU A 77 19.40 1.26 -13.06
CA GLU A 77 18.39 0.58 -13.90
C GLU A 77 17.04 1.32 -13.94
N GLY A 78 16.89 2.42 -13.22
CA GLY A 78 15.70 3.30 -13.28
C GLY A 78 14.69 3.11 -12.15
N VAL A 79 15.04 2.41 -11.05
CA VAL A 79 14.17 2.38 -9.86
C VAL A 79 14.04 3.79 -9.28
N VAL A 80 12.80 4.26 -9.23
CA VAL A 80 12.44 5.55 -8.64
C VAL A 80 11.89 5.32 -7.23
N ALA A 81 12.51 5.95 -6.23
CA ALA A 81 12.05 5.89 -4.86
C ALA A 81 10.73 6.67 -4.69
N GLY A 82 9.81 6.13 -3.89
CA GLY A 82 8.52 6.77 -3.64
C GLY A 82 7.44 6.50 -4.68
N VAL A 83 7.72 5.68 -5.70
CA VAL A 83 6.66 5.14 -6.58
C VAL A 83 5.68 4.31 -5.73
N PRO A 84 4.36 4.50 -5.89
CA PRO A 84 3.36 3.73 -5.15
C PRO A 84 3.51 2.22 -5.34
N ASP A 85 3.19 1.47 -4.29
CA ASP A 85 3.46 0.03 -4.23
C ASP A 85 2.75 -0.79 -5.31
N ILE A 86 1.56 -0.40 -5.76
CA ILE A 86 0.72 -1.21 -6.64
C ILE A 86 0.26 -0.39 -7.83
N PHE A 87 0.21 -1.03 -9.00
CA PHE A 87 -0.40 -0.47 -10.20
C PHE A 87 -1.44 -1.43 -10.79
N LEU A 88 -2.62 -0.88 -11.07
CA LEU A 88 -3.70 -1.50 -11.83
C LEU A 88 -3.75 -0.85 -13.22
N ALA A 89 -3.30 -1.59 -14.22
CA ALA A 89 -3.14 -1.15 -15.61
C ALA A 89 -4.46 -1.19 -16.37
N SER A 90 -5.42 -0.36 -15.96
CA SER A 90 -6.73 -0.25 -16.59
C SER A 90 -7.13 1.22 -16.71
N PRO A 91 -7.20 1.80 -17.91
CA PRO A 91 -7.77 3.14 -18.10
C PRO A 91 -9.26 3.13 -17.72
N ARG A 92 -9.68 4.01 -16.81
CA ARG A 92 -11.09 4.14 -16.38
C ARG A 92 -11.34 5.47 -15.68
N GLN A 93 -12.59 5.92 -15.71
CA GLN A 93 -13.03 7.15 -15.02
C GLN A 93 -12.22 8.40 -15.42
N GLY A 94 -11.72 8.45 -16.66
CA GLY A 94 -10.84 9.52 -17.14
C GLY A 94 -9.36 9.39 -16.75
N PHE A 95 -8.96 8.36 -16.01
CA PHE A 95 -7.58 8.12 -15.61
C PHE A 95 -6.89 7.06 -16.48
N HIS A 96 -5.56 7.17 -16.62
CA HIS A 96 -4.75 6.22 -17.39
C HIS A 96 -4.51 4.87 -16.68
N GLY A 97 -4.75 4.84 -15.37
CA GLY A 97 -4.56 3.68 -14.51
C GLY A 97 -4.69 4.09 -13.04
N LEU A 98 -4.70 3.11 -12.15
CA LEU A 98 -4.78 3.32 -10.71
C LEU A 98 -3.48 2.89 -10.05
N TYR A 99 -2.85 3.81 -9.33
CA TYR A 99 -1.79 3.52 -8.37
C TYR A 99 -2.36 3.44 -6.95
N ILE A 100 -1.85 2.52 -6.16
CA ILE A 100 -2.17 2.38 -4.73
C ILE A 100 -0.87 2.38 -3.95
N GLU A 101 -0.75 3.32 -3.02
CA GLU A 101 0.28 3.37 -1.99
C GLU A 101 -0.28 2.70 -0.74
N MET A 102 0.33 1.59 -0.32
CA MET A 102 -0.13 0.84 0.84
C MET A 102 0.43 1.43 2.13
N LYS A 103 -0.38 1.42 3.19
CA LYS A 103 0.03 1.70 4.55
C LYS A 103 -0.55 0.68 5.50
N ARG A 104 0.18 0.38 6.58
CA ARG A 104 -0.42 -0.33 7.74
C ARG A 104 -1.52 0.52 8.36
N GLN A 105 -2.57 -0.14 8.87
CA GLN A 105 -3.77 0.53 9.41
C GLN A 105 -3.50 1.56 10.51
N ARG A 106 -2.42 1.41 11.28
CA ARG A 106 -2.07 2.32 12.38
C ARG A 106 -0.60 2.69 12.35
N GLY A 107 -0.26 3.98 12.31
CA GLY A 107 1.13 4.44 12.33
C GLY A 107 1.85 4.35 10.99
N GLY A 108 1.14 4.04 9.90
CA GLY A 108 1.63 4.26 8.55
C GLY A 108 1.56 5.75 8.20
N THR A 109 2.63 6.31 7.64
CA THR A 109 2.66 7.68 7.13
C THR A 109 3.27 7.71 5.74
N VAL A 110 2.85 8.69 4.93
CA VAL A 110 3.39 8.91 3.58
C VAL A 110 4.64 9.76 3.68
N GLN A 111 5.75 9.26 3.15
CA GLN A 111 7.04 9.95 3.14
C GLN A 111 7.03 11.13 2.16
N ALA A 112 7.95 12.09 2.33
CA ALA A 112 8.01 13.28 1.46
C ALA A 112 8.19 12.92 -0.03
N THR A 113 9.10 11.99 -0.34
CA THR A 113 9.33 11.49 -1.70
C THR A 113 8.08 10.84 -2.30
N GLN A 114 7.31 10.11 -1.50
CA GLN A 114 6.03 9.54 -1.93
C GLN A 114 5.02 10.64 -2.26
N LYS A 115 4.91 11.68 -1.44
CA LYS A 115 3.99 12.82 -1.70
C LYS A 115 4.31 13.53 -3.02
N GLU A 116 5.59 13.74 -3.31
CA GLU A 116 6.06 14.35 -4.56
C GLU A 116 5.67 13.50 -5.77
N LEU A 117 5.98 12.21 -5.74
CA LEU A 117 5.64 11.29 -6.84
C LEU A 117 4.13 11.11 -7.01
N ILE A 118 3.36 11.02 -5.92
CA ILE A 118 1.90 10.97 -5.97
C ILE A 118 1.34 12.22 -6.65
N THR A 119 1.88 13.40 -6.33
CA THR A 119 1.47 14.66 -6.97
C THR A 119 1.76 14.64 -8.47
N ALA A 120 2.97 14.24 -8.85
CA ALA A 120 3.38 14.15 -10.26
C ALA A 120 2.52 13.16 -11.05
N LEU A 121 2.23 11.97 -10.50
CA LEU A 121 1.39 10.96 -11.12
C LEU A 121 -0.05 11.45 -11.32
N ARG A 122 -0.61 12.16 -10.33
CA ARG A 122 -1.94 12.77 -10.43
C ARG A 122 -1.99 13.84 -11.52
N GLN A 123 -0.96 14.70 -11.59
CA GLN A 123 -0.83 15.69 -12.66
C GLN A 123 -0.70 15.05 -14.05
N ALA A 124 -0.03 13.89 -14.14
CA ALA A 124 0.09 13.11 -15.36
C ALA A 124 -1.18 12.35 -15.75
N GLY A 125 -2.28 12.47 -15.00
CA GLY A 125 -3.58 11.88 -15.34
C GLY A 125 -3.79 10.45 -14.82
N TYR A 126 -3.00 10.00 -13.84
CA TYR A 126 -3.26 8.75 -13.12
C TYR A 126 -4.11 9.00 -11.87
N ARG A 127 -4.93 8.02 -11.51
CA ARG A 127 -5.55 8.00 -10.18
C ARG A 127 -4.52 7.42 -9.22
N VAL A 128 -4.38 8.05 -8.06
CA VAL A 128 -3.46 7.58 -7.02
C VAL A 128 -4.16 7.64 -5.67
N GLU A 129 -4.25 6.50 -5.00
CA GLU A 129 -4.88 6.37 -3.69
C GLU A 129 -3.84 5.93 -2.65
N VAL A 130 -3.94 6.48 -1.43
CA VAL A 130 -3.14 6.04 -0.29
C VAL A 130 -4.08 5.29 0.63
N CYS A 131 -3.83 4.00 0.85
CA CYS A 131 -4.78 3.12 1.53
C CYS A 131 -4.21 2.58 2.84
N MET A 132 -4.94 2.77 3.94
CA MET A 132 -4.62 2.26 5.27
C MET A 132 -5.16 0.84 5.44
N GLY A 133 -4.36 -0.13 5.01
CA GLY A 133 -4.67 -1.55 5.05
C GLY A 133 -5.35 -2.05 3.78
N TRP A 134 -5.46 -3.36 3.68
CA TRP A 134 -5.91 -4.06 2.48
C TRP A 134 -7.38 -3.82 2.16
N TRP A 135 -8.19 -3.49 3.17
CA TRP A 135 -9.62 -3.27 3.01
C TRP A 135 -9.94 -1.99 2.26
N GLU A 136 -9.27 -0.89 2.64
CA GLU A 136 -9.39 0.38 1.92
C GLU A 136 -8.83 0.27 0.50
N ALA A 137 -7.75 -0.49 0.30
CA ALA A 137 -7.19 -0.74 -1.03
C ALA A 137 -8.14 -1.54 -1.93
N ARG A 138 -8.82 -2.56 -1.38
CA ARG A 138 -9.89 -3.27 -2.09
C ARG A 138 -10.99 -2.29 -2.50
N GLU A 139 -11.50 -1.49 -1.56
CA GLU A 139 -12.60 -0.56 -1.86
C GLU A 139 -12.19 0.43 -2.96
N ALA A 140 -10.95 0.93 -2.92
CA ALA A 140 -10.41 1.77 -3.97
C ALA A 140 -10.40 1.07 -5.34
N ILE A 141 -10.01 -0.21 -5.40
CA ILE A 141 -10.01 -1.02 -6.63
C ILE A 141 -11.43 -1.25 -7.13
N GLU A 142 -12.34 -1.70 -6.27
CA GLU A 142 -13.74 -1.99 -6.65
C GLU A 142 -14.41 -0.72 -7.16
N ASN A 143 -14.32 0.38 -6.40
CA ASN A 143 -14.83 1.69 -6.82
C ASN A 143 -14.23 2.14 -8.15
N TYR A 144 -12.91 1.98 -8.32
CA TYR A 144 -12.25 2.31 -9.58
C TYR A 144 -12.78 1.49 -10.74
N LEU A 145 -13.02 0.18 -10.57
CA LEU A 145 -13.48 -0.72 -11.62
C LEU A 145 -14.98 -0.58 -11.95
N THR A 146 -15.83 -0.30 -10.96
CA THR A 146 -17.29 -0.20 -11.14
C THR A 146 -17.76 1.17 -11.62
N GLY A 147 -16.94 2.22 -11.49
CA GLY A 147 -17.31 3.57 -11.89
C GLY A 147 -17.80 4.45 -10.74
N GLU A 148 -17.80 3.96 -9.50
CA GLU A 148 -18.14 4.75 -8.33
C GLU A 148 -16.93 5.62 -7.91
N ILE A 149 -17.09 6.94 -7.98
CA ILE A 149 -16.07 7.86 -7.48
C ILE A 149 -16.35 8.11 -5.99
N PRO A 150 -15.45 7.75 -5.06
CA PRO A 150 -15.64 8.04 -3.64
C PRO A 150 -15.82 9.54 -3.40
N LYS A 151 -16.73 9.91 -2.49
CA LYS A 151 -16.97 11.31 -2.10
C LYS A 151 -15.66 11.91 -1.52
N GLY A 152 -14.94 12.70 -2.32
CA GLY A 152 -13.67 13.33 -1.93
C GLY A 152 -12.50 13.00 -2.85
N ALA A 153 -12.62 12.01 -3.75
CA ALA A 153 -11.64 11.80 -4.80
C ALA A 153 -11.68 13.00 -5.75
N SER A 154 -10.50 13.62 -5.99
CA SER A 154 -10.34 14.66 -6.99
C SER A 154 -10.92 14.15 -8.31
N ARG A 155 -11.97 14.81 -8.84
CA ARG A 155 -12.30 14.65 -10.26
C ARG A 155 -11.03 14.97 -11.04
N ARG A 156 -10.79 14.27 -12.16
CA ARG A 156 -9.72 14.63 -13.07
C ARG A 156 -9.86 16.13 -13.33
N VAL A 157 -8.84 16.92 -13.00
CA VAL A 157 -8.72 18.26 -13.54
C VAL A 157 -8.46 18.03 -15.01
N GLU A 158 -9.45 18.32 -15.85
CA GLU A 158 -9.25 18.24 -17.30
C GLU A 158 -7.99 19.04 -17.63
N PRO A 159 -6.99 18.45 -18.32
CA PRO A 159 -5.86 19.23 -18.77
C PRO A 159 -6.42 20.38 -19.62
N ALA A 160 -5.94 21.60 -19.37
CA ALA A 160 -6.36 22.79 -20.10
C ALA A 160 -6.35 22.47 -21.61
N ALA A 161 -7.54 22.32 -22.18
CA ALA A 161 -7.68 21.91 -23.56
C ALA A 161 -7.08 23.01 -24.45
N ASN A 162 -6.16 22.60 -25.32
CA ASN A 162 -5.98 23.15 -26.66
C ASN A 162 -5.58 24.65 -26.75
N GLN A 163 -4.29 24.96 -26.60
CA GLN A 163 -3.72 26.15 -27.25
C GLN A 163 -3.27 25.78 -28.67
N GLN A 164 -4.09 26.22 -29.63
CA GLN A 164 -3.90 26.33 -31.09
C GLN A 164 -2.96 25.35 -31.81
N SER A 165 -3.58 24.40 -32.51
CA SER A 165 -3.38 24.06 -33.94
C SER A 165 -2.15 24.62 -34.67
N LEU A 166 -1.31 23.69 -35.16
CA LEU A 166 -0.15 23.82 -36.06
C LEU A 166 -0.45 24.38 -37.49
N ALA A 167 -1.57 25.08 -37.71
CA ALA A 167 -2.00 25.54 -39.02
C ALA A 167 -2.04 27.07 -39.11
N ASP A 168 -0.87 27.73 -39.12
CA ASP A 168 -0.76 29.09 -39.69
C ASP A 168 0.69 29.49 -40.02
N ARG A 169 1.28 28.83 -41.02
CA ARG A 169 2.50 29.31 -41.71
C ARG A 169 2.41 29.15 -43.22
N ARG A 170 1.23 29.44 -43.79
CA ARG A 170 1.11 29.79 -45.22
C ARG A 170 0.92 31.29 -45.33
N GLY A 171 2.00 32.01 -45.07
CA GLY A 171 2.14 33.42 -45.45
C GLY A 171 2.56 33.50 -46.91
N CYS A 172 1.61 33.80 -47.79
CA CYS A 172 1.85 34.31 -49.12
C CYS A 172 2.88 35.45 -49.10
N CYS A 173 3.91 35.34 -49.94
CA CYS A 173 4.46 36.50 -50.66
C CYS A 173 5.06 35.99 -51.97
N ALA A 174 4.23 35.97 -53.01
CA ALA A 174 4.71 36.09 -54.37
C ALA A 174 5.28 37.50 -54.54
N VAL A 175 6.56 37.62 -54.85
CA VAL A 175 7.13 38.83 -55.42
C VAL A 175 7.56 38.47 -56.84
N GLN A 176 6.69 38.83 -57.79
CA GLN A 176 7.07 39.03 -59.18
C GLN A 176 7.52 40.49 -59.29
N GLY A 177 8.73 40.72 -59.79
CA GLY A 177 9.26 42.04 -60.11
C GLY A 177 10.34 41.90 -61.18
N ARG A 178 10.19 42.68 -62.24
CA ARG A 178 10.93 42.68 -63.50
C ARG A 178 12.41 42.99 -63.37
#